data_AF-A0A841ARA5-F1
#
_entry.id   AF-A0A841ARA5-F1
#
_cell.length_a   1.000
_cell.length_b   1.000
_cell.length_c   1.000
_cell.angle_alpha   90.00
_cell.angle_beta   90.00
_cell.angle_gamma   90.00
#
_symmetry.space_group_name_H-M   'P 1'
#
loop_
_entity.id
_entity.type
_entity.pdbx_description
1 polymer ?
#
loop_
_entity_poly.entity_id
_entity_poly.type
_entity_poly.pdbx_seq_one_letter_code
_entity_poly.pdbx_strand_id
1 'polypeptide(L)' 'MLAEFRDGSPSHVTTPVTAAPQWTEAEVAERMSGNLCRCGAYDGIVAAIHRTGASE' A
#
# COMPACT_ATOMS: atom_id res chain seq x y z
N MET A 1 -4.62 -5.67 3.43
CA MET A 1 -3.48 -4.89 2.92
C MET A 1 -2.11 -5.39 3.39
N LEU A 2 -1.65 -5.17 4.64
CA LEU A 2 -0.29 -5.59 5.06
C LEU A 2 -0.06 -7.11 4.96
N ALA A 3 -1.07 -7.91 5.34
CA ALA A 3 -1.00 -9.35 5.16
C ALA A 3 -0.85 -9.75 3.68
N GLU A 4 -1.67 -9.19 2.79
CA GLU A 4 -1.56 -9.43 1.34
C GLU A 4 -0.18 -9.04 0.78
N PHE A 5 0.41 -7.94 1.27
CA PHE A 5 1.75 -7.54 0.87
C PHE A 5 2.81 -8.54 1.34
N ARG A 6 2.73 -9.02 2.59
CA ARG A 6 3.59 -10.08 3.13
C ARG A 6 3.46 -11.39 2.37
N ASP A 7 2.24 -11.72 1.95
CA ASP A 7 1.95 -12.91 1.15
C ASP A 7 2.38 -12.76 -0.31
N GLY A 8 2.93 -11.60 -0.70
CA GLY A 8 3.42 -11.33 -2.05
C GLY A 8 2.32 -11.06 -3.09
N SER A 9 1.08 -10.81 -2.65
CA SER A 9 -0.03 -10.54 -3.56
C SER A 9 0.20 -9.22 -4.31
N PRO A 10 0.21 -9.20 -5.64
CA PRO A 10 0.38 -7.98 -6.43
C PRO A 10 -0.83 -7.04 -6.27
N SER A 11 -0.61 -5.75 -6.52
CA SER A 11 -1.66 -4.74 -6.69
C SER A 11 -1.73 -4.27 -8.15
N HIS A 12 -2.59 -3.30 -8.47
CA HIS A 12 -2.65 -2.70 -9.80
C HIS A 12 -1.34 -2.04 -10.23
N VAL A 13 -0.56 -1.52 -9.28
CA VAL A 13 0.69 -0.80 -9.58
C VAL A 13 1.93 -1.72 -9.56
N THR A 14 1.76 -3.00 -9.26
CA THR A 14 2.84 -3.99 -9.35
C THR A 14 3.14 -4.34 -10.81
N THR A 15 4.37 -4.10 -11.27
CA THR A 15 4.79 -4.40 -12.64
C THR A 15 6.10 -5.22 -12.67
N PRO A 16 6.12 -6.38 -13.33
CA PRO A 16 4.97 -7.10 -13.91
C PRO A 16 4.05 -7.69 -12.82
N VAL A 17 2.78 -7.98 -13.14
CA VAL A 17 1.80 -8.53 -12.17
C VAL A 17 2.24 -9.85 -11.53
N THR A 18 3.16 -10.57 -12.15
CA THR A 18 3.73 -11.82 -11.64
C THR A 18 4.88 -11.62 -10.64
N ALA A 19 5.35 -10.38 -10.46
CA ALA A 19 6.43 -10.07 -9.53
C ALA A 19 5.89 -9.88 -8.11
N ALA A 20 6.76 -10.09 -7.12
CA ALA A 20 6.48 -9.66 -5.76
C ALA A 20 6.45 -8.11 -5.70
N PRO A 21 5.46 -7.52 -5.01
CA PRO A 21 5.35 -6.07 -4.88
C PRO A 21 6.51 -5.50 -4.05
N GLN A 22 6.96 -4.29 -4.38
CA GLN A 22 7.94 -3.57 -3.59
C GLN A 22 7.26 -2.64 -2.58
N TRP A 23 7.81 -2.52 -1.37
CA TRP A 23 7.25 -1.61 -0.36
C TRP A 23 7.53 -0.16 -0.77
N THR A 24 6.53 0.48 -1.40
CA THR A 24 6.60 1.85 -1.90
C THR A 24 5.35 2.61 -1.51
N GLU A 25 5.44 3.94 -1.48
CA GLU A 25 4.27 4.79 -1.21
C GLU A 25 3.14 4.57 -2.21
N ALA A 26 3.47 4.34 -3.49
CA ALA A 26 2.49 4.05 -4.55
C ALA A 26 1.74 2.74 -4.28
N GLU A 27 2.42 1.69 -3.84
CA GLU A 27 1.79 0.42 -3.43
C GLU A 27 0.89 0.60 -2.22
N VAL A 28 1.32 1.39 -1.22
CA VAL A 28 0.49 1.70 -0.05
C VAL A 28 -0.77 2.45 -0.44
N ALA A 29 -0.63 3.49 -1.28
CA ALA A 29 -1.74 4.30 -1.76
C ALA A 29 -2.73 3.48 -2.60
N GLU A 30 -2.26 2.63 -3.50
CA GLU A 30 -3.12 1.78 -4.32
C GLU A 30 -3.92 0.79 -3.46
N ARG A 31 -3.27 0.10 -2.52
CA ARG A 31 -3.95 -0.89 -1.68
C ARG A 31 -4.91 -0.27 -0.66
N MET A 32 -4.72 1.00 -0.34
CA MET A 32 -5.64 1.74 0.54
C MET A 32 -6.79 2.42 -0.23
N SER A 33 -6.76 2.41 -1.57
CA SER A 33 -7.67 3.19 -2.43
C SER A 33 -9.16 2.86 -2.24
N GLY A 34 -9.46 1.64 -1.76
CA GLY A 34 -10.82 1.23 -1.37
C GLY A 34 -11.38 1.89 -0.10
N ASN A 35 -10.59 2.71 0.61
CA ASN A 35 -10.97 3.36 1.86
C ASN A 35 -11.12 4.88 1.64
N LEU A 36 -12.35 5.33 1.41
CA LEU A 36 -12.63 6.75 1.16
C LEU A 36 -12.48 7.59 2.42
N CYS A 37 -11.66 8.65 2.35
CA CYS A 37 -11.50 9.63 3.42
C CYS A 37 -12.11 10.98 3.01
N ARG A 38 -13.24 11.38 3.61
CA ARG A 38 -13.91 12.66 3.30
C ARG A 38 -13.10 13.89 3.71
N CYS A 39 -12.29 13.76 4.76
CA CYS A 39 -11.51 14.87 5.31
C CYS A 39 -10.27 15.21 4.48
N GLY A 40 -9.88 14.35 3.53
CA GLY A 40 -8.66 14.55 2.74
C GLY A 40 -7.37 14.20 3.49
N ALA A 41 -7.44 13.47 4.61
CA ALA A 41 -6.27 13.06 5.39
C ALA A 41 -5.47 11.89 4.76
N TYR A 42 -5.75 11.55 3.49
CA TYR A 42 -5.27 10.33 2.85
C TYR A 42 -3.75 10.26 2.77
N ASP A 43 -3.09 11.37 2.40
CA ASP A 43 -1.62 11.45 2.34
C ASP A 43 -0.98 11.17 3.70
N GLY A 44 -1.58 11.69 4.78
CA GLY A 44 -1.13 11.42 6.14
C GLY A 44 -1.30 9.96 6.55
N ILE A 45 -2.41 9.34 6.15
CA ILE A 45 -2.69 7.91 6.40
C ILE A 45 -1.69 7.04 5.65
N VAL A 46 -1.45 7.31 4.36
CA VAL A 46 -0.47 6.61 3.51
C VAL A 46 0.93 6.73 4.12
N ALA A 47 1.37 7.94 4.49
CA ALA A 47 2.67 8.16 5.10
C ALA A 47 2.81 7.46 6.47
N ALA A 48 1.74 7.39 7.27
CA ALA A 48 1.74 6.64 8.53
C ALA A 48 1.91 5.15 8.29
N ILE A 49 1.10 4.56 7.40
CA ILE A 49 1.18 3.13 7.05
C ILE A 49 2.54 2.78 6.46
N HIS A 50 3.05 3.58 5.52
CA HIS A 50 4.35 3.34 4.89
C HIS A 50 5.49 3.28 5.93
N ARG A 51 5.49 4.21 6.89
CA ARG A 51 6.48 4.24 7.98
C ARG A 51 6.36 3.06 8.91
N THR A 52 5.15 2.71 9.36
CA THR A 52 4.94 1.61 10.31
C THR A 52 5.15 0.24 9.66
N GLY A 53 4.73 0.05 8.41
CA GLY A 53 4.88 -1.22 7.69
C GLY A 53 6.33 -1.55 7.32
N ALA A 54 7.23 -0.57 7.27
CA ALA A 54 8.66 -0.82 7.11
C ALA A 54 9.34 -1.42 8.37
N SER A 55 8.64 -1.41 9.50
CA SER A 55 9.13 -1.91 10.80
C SER A 55 8.54 -3.27 11.22
N GLU A 56 7.69 -3.88 10.39
CA GLU A 56 7.18 -5.25 10.58
C GLU A 56 7.96 -6.26 9.74
#